data_AF-A0A8D8YF28-F1
#
_entry.id   AF-A0A8D8YF28-F1
#
_cell.length_a   1.000
_cell.length_b   1.000
_cell.length_c   1.000
_cell.angle_alpha   90.00
_cell.angle_beta   90.00
_cell.angle_gamma   90.00
#
_symmetry.space_group_name_H-M   'P 1'
#
loop_
_entity.id
_entity.type
_entity.pdbx_description
1 polymer ?
#
loop_
_entity_poly.entity_id
_entity_poly.type
_entity_poly.pdbx_seq_one_letter_code
_entity_poly.pdbx_strand_id
1 'polypeptide(L)'
;MIGASRTLSLVLDGKHITSREALDWGLSTKMVSCGTAIGEAVDKALKLSRLEQDAMLEDRATLLSHCSLSDDVASENSMLNTDVFLKNSQPLIEKFVKKEYGRHGVFKNPFYVDNLDFLHS
;
A
#
# COMPACT_ATOMS: atom_id res chain seq x y z
N MET A 1 7.21 -4.52 -10.18
CA MET A 1 8.05 -4.04 -11.31
C MET A 1 8.18 -5.16 -12.32
N ILE A 2 8.30 -4.86 -13.62
CA ILE A 2 8.25 -5.84 -14.72
C ILE A 2 9.58 -6.55 -15.03
N GLY A 3 10.61 -6.33 -14.21
CA GLY A 3 11.97 -6.88 -14.39
C GLY A 3 12.82 -6.10 -15.41
N ALA A 4 14.15 -6.32 -15.37
CA ALA A 4 15.11 -5.60 -16.19
C ALA A 4 14.97 -5.89 -17.70
N SER A 5 14.74 -7.15 -18.08
CA SER A 5 14.61 -7.57 -19.48
C SER A 5 13.44 -6.88 -20.19
N ARG A 6 12.23 -6.94 -19.60
CA ARG A 6 11.03 -6.31 -20.19
C ARG A 6 11.12 -4.79 -20.18
N THR A 7 11.67 -4.20 -19.12
CA THR A 7 11.93 -2.76 -19.04
C THR A 7 12.86 -2.31 -20.17
N LEU A 8 13.95 -3.04 -20.39
CA LEU A 8 14.93 -2.72 -21.44
C LEU A 8 14.30 -2.78 -22.84
N SER A 9 13.51 -3.82 -23.13
CA SER A 9 12.78 -3.90 -24.41
C SER A 9 11.82 -2.72 -24.60
N LEU A 10 11.06 -2.32 -23.58
CA LEU A 10 10.15 -1.17 -23.69
C LEU A 10 10.88 0.16 -23.93
N VAL A 11 12.02 0.37 -23.27
CA VAL A 11 12.81 1.59 -23.41
C VAL A 11 13.46 1.69 -24.79
N LEU A 12 13.99 0.57 -25.31
CA LEU A 12 14.67 0.55 -26.61
C LEU A 12 13.68 0.56 -27.78
N ASP A 13 12.61 -0.22 -27.72
CA ASP A 13 11.64 -0.34 -28.82
C ASP A 13 10.62 0.80 -28.82
N GLY A 14 10.42 1.49 -27.69
CA GLY A 14 9.42 2.55 -27.53
C GLY A 14 7.98 2.08 -27.75
N LYS A 15 7.74 0.76 -27.65
CA LYS A 15 6.47 0.14 -28.04
C LYS A 15 5.34 0.54 -27.08
N HIS A 16 4.18 0.89 -27.64
CA HIS A 16 2.95 1.04 -26.87
C HIS A 16 2.46 -0.31 -26.32
N ILE A 17 2.05 -0.32 -25.05
CA ILE A 17 1.47 -1.48 -24.37
C ILE A 17 -0.02 -1.28 -24.16
N THR A 18 -0.78 -2.35 -24.31
CA THR A 18 -2.21 -2.35 -24.01
C THR A 18 -2.44 -2.47 -22.50
N SER A 19 -3.61 -2.04 -22.02
CA SER A 19 -3.97 -2.17 -20.60
C SER A 19 -3.97 -3.63 -20.12
N ARG A 20 -4.25 -4.59 -21.00
CA ARG A 20 -4.22 -6.02 -20.68
C ARG A 20 -2.81 -6.54 -20.49
N GLU A 21 -1.91 -6.24 -21.42
CA GLU A 21 -0.48 -6.59 -21.27
C GLU A 21 0.12 -5.95 -20.02
N ALA A 22 -0.23 -4.69 -19.74
CA ALA A 22 0.24 -4.01 -18.53
C ALA A 22 -0.21 -4.71 -17.24
N LEU A 23 -1.43 -5.26 -17.21
CA LEU A 23 -1.92 -6.04 -16.07
C LEU A 23 -1.19 -7.38 -15.96
N ASP A 24 -1.05 -8.11 -17.08
CA ASP A 24 -0.42 -9.43 -17.12
C ASP A 24 1.07 -9.39 -16.75
N TRP A 25 1.76 -8.30 -17.09
CA TRP A 25 3.17 -8.11 -16.73
C TRP A 25 3.38 -7.63 -15.29
N GLY A 26 2.30 -7.25 -14.59
CA GLY A 26 2.38 -6.64 -13.27
C GLY A 26 2.87 -5.18 -13.29
N LEU A 27 2.68 -4.48 -14.41
CA LEU A 27 2.91 -3.03 -14.51
C LEU A 27 1.74 -2.24 -13.94
N SER A 28 0.51 -2.68 -14.21
CA SER A 28 -0.71 -2.18 -13.59
C SER A 28 -1.26 -3.20 -12.60
N THR A 29 -1.82 -2.72 -11.49
CA THR A 29 -2.44 -3.59 -10.48
C THR A 29 -3.91 -3.90 -10.78
N LYS A 30 -4.58 -3.06 -11.58
CA LYS A 30 -6.02 -3.21 -11.90
C LYS A 30 -6.35 -2.60 -13.26
N MET A 31 -7.21 -3.27 -14.02
CA MET A 31 -7.84 -2.73 -15.22
C MET A 31 -9.28 -2.34 -14.90
N VAL A 32 -9.72 -1.21 -15.45
CA VAL A 32 -11.03 -0.60 -15.20
C VAL A 32 -11.64 -0.11 -16.52
N SER A 33 -12.95 0.12 -16.54
CA SER A 33 -13.63 0.71 -17.69
C SER A 33 -13.14 2.14 -17.97
N CYS A 34 -13.24 2.56 -19.23
CA CYS A 34 -12.93 3.93 -19.62
C CYS A 34 -13.78 4.92 -18.82
N GLY A 35 -13.13 5.96 -18.28
CA GLY A 35 -13.80 7.00 -17.48
C GLY A 35 -13.95 6.69 -15.99
N THR A 36 -13.72 5.46 -15.52
CA THR A 36 -13.89 5.11 -14.09
C THR A 36 -12.59 5.03 -13.30
N ALA A 37 -11.44 5.24 -13.94
CA ALA A 37 -10.12 5.08 -13.32
C ALA A 37 -9.92 5.93 -12.07
N ILE A 38 -10.39 7.19 -12.09
CA ILE A 38 -10.27 8.09 -10.94
C ILE A 38 -11.15 7.61 -9.79
N GLY A 39 -12.41 7.26 -10.05
CA GLY A 39 -13.33 6.80 -9.02
C GLY A 39 -12.83 5.55 -8.31
N GLU A 40 -12.32 4.58 -9.07
CA GLU A 40 -11.73 3.35 -8.54
C GLU A 40 -10.43 3.60 -7.76
N ALA A 41 -9.58 4.52 -8.22
CA ALA A 41 -8.36 4.90 -7.52
C ALA A 41 -8.65 5.60 -6.18
N VAL A 42 -9.63 6.52 -6.18
CA VAL A 42 -10.06 7.26 -4.98
C VAL A 42 -10.74 6.32 -3.98
N ASP A 43 -11.65 5.44 -4.43
CA ASP A 43 -12.28 4.44 -3.56
C ASP A 43 -11.23 3.52 -2.92
N LYS A 44 -10.22 3.08 -3.69
CA LYS A 44 -9.10 2.30 -3.14
C LYS A 44 -8.29 3.11 -2.13
N ALA A 45 -8.01 4.39 -2.40
CA ALA A 45 -7.29 5.25 -1.48
C ALA A 45 -8.06 5.48 -0.16
N LEU A 46 -9.38 5.69 -0.24
CA LEU A 46 -10.25 5.84 0.93
C LEU A 46 -10.32 4.56 1.77
N LYS A 47 -10.28 3.39 1.13
CA LYS A 47 -10.18 2.11 1.85
C LYS A 47 -8.85 1.98 2.57
N LEU A 48 -7.75 2.39 1.93
CA LEU A 48 -6.42 2.36 2.53
C LEU A 48 -6.25 3.37 3.66
N SER A 49 -6.84 4.57 3.57
CA SER A 49 -6.74 5.61 4.61
C SER A 49 -7.42 5.22 5.93
N ARG A 50 -8.39 4.31 5.88
CA ARG A 50 -9.10 3.76 7.04
C ARG A 50 -8.31 2.71 7.80
N LEU A 51 -7.25 2.16 7.20
CA LEU A 51 -6.36 1.20 7.86
C LEU A 51 -5.39 1.91 8.81
N GLU A 52 -4.71 1.12 9.64
CA GLU A 52 -3.65 1.62 10.52
C GLU A 52 -2.50 2.18 9.68
N GLN A 53 -2.36 3.51 9.65
CA GLN A 53 -1.42 4.17 8.75
C GLN A 53 0.04 3.91 9.13
N ASP A 54 0.35 3.90 10.43
CA ASP A 54 1.71 3.69 10.91
C ASP A 54 2.23 2.30 10.49
N ALA A 55 1.41 1.26 10.66
CA ALA A 55 1.72 -0.10 10.19
C ALA A 55 1.96 -0.14 8.67
N MET A 56 1.03 0.43 7.90
CA MET A 56 1.10 0.45 6.44
C MET A 56 2.32 1.21 5.90
N LEU A 57 2.70 2.31 6.55
CA LEU A 57 3.86 3.12 6.17
C LEU A 57 5.17 2.40 6.49
N GLU A 58 5.27 1.74 7.64
CA GLU A 58 6.43 0.91 8.01
C GLU A 58 6.59 -0.29 7.08
N ASP A 59 5.51 -1.02 6.79
CA ASP A 59 5.51 -2.12 5.84
C ASP A 59 5.98 -1.65 4.45
N ARG A 60 5.48 -0.49 4.01
CA ARG A 60 5.89 0.12 2.73
C ARG A 60 7.36 0.50 2.74
N ALA A 61 7.86 1.13 3.81
CA ALA A 61 9.26 1.53 3.94
C ALA A 61 10.19 0.31 3.92
N THR A 62 9.81 -0.74 4.63
CA THR A 62 10.53 -2.02 4.70
C THR A 62 10.59 -2.68 3.33
N LEU A 63 9.46 -2.85 2.64
CA LEU A 63 9.45 -3.46 1.30
C LEU A 63 10.29 -2.67 0.27
N LEU A 64 10.28 -1.34 0.35
CA LEU A 64 11.09 -0.50 -0.55
C LEU A 64 12.59 -0.56 -0.22
N SER A 65 12.95 -0.69 1.05
CA SER A 65 14.35 -0.86 1.46
C SER A 65 14.90 -2.22 1.02
N HIS A 66 14.11 -3.29 1.14
CA HIS A 66 14.44 -4.62 0.59
C HIS A 66 14.68 -4.61 -0.92
N CYS A 67 13.98 -3.76 -1.68
CA CYS A 67 14.21 -3.65 -3.13
C CYS A 67 15.55 -2.99 -3.49
N SER A 68 16.20 -2.29 -2.56
CA SER A 68 17.37 -1.43 -2.81
C SER A 68 18.65 -1.90 -2.12
N LEU A 69 18.53 -2.76 -1.10
CA LEU A 69 19.62 -3.21 -0.25
C LEU A 69 19.94 -4.69 -0.52
N SER A 70 21.17 -5.12 -0.18
CA SER A 70 21.48 -6.54 -0.09
C SER A 70 20.67 -7.18 1.04
N ASP A 71 20.29 -8.45 0.87
CA ASP A 71 19.35 -9.16 1.75
C ASP A 71 19.74 -9.06 3.24
N ASP A 72 21.03 -9.11 3.55
CA ASP A 72 21.56 -9.04 4.92
C ASP A 72 21.23 -7.71 5.62
N VAL A 73 21.42 -6.57 4.93
CA VAL A 73 21.20 -5.23 5.47
C VAL A 73 19.70 -4.92 5.58
N ALA A 74 18.91 -5.47 4.66
CA ALA A 74 17.46 -5.30 4.69
C ALA A 74 16.83 -6.09 5.86
N SER A 75 17.34 -7.28 6.18
CA SER A 75 16.87 -8.08 7.31
C SER A 75 17.13 -7.41 8.67
N GLU A 76 18.31 -6.79 8.87
CA GLU A 76 18.62 -6.07 10.11
C GLU A 76 17.72 -4.85 10.32
N ASN A 77 17.48 -4.06 9.27
CA ASN A 77 16.57 -2.91 9.31
C ASN A 77 15.12 -3.31 9.63
N SER A 78 14.66 -4.42 9.05
CA SER A 78 13.33 -4.96 9.33
C SER A 78 13.16 -5.32 10.81
N MET A 79 14.17 -5.97 11.40
CA MET A 79 14.14 -6.42 12.80
C MET A 79 14.06 -5.23 13.79
N LEU A 80 14.81 -4.16 13.54
CA LEU A 80 14.75 -2.92 14.35
C LEU A 80 13.38 -2.24 14.27
N ASN A 81 12.78 -2.19 13.08
CA ASN A 81 11.45 -1.59 12.88
C ASN A 81 10.35 -2.41 13.57
N THR A 82 10.46 -3.75 13.58
CA THR A 82 9.47 -4.61 14.24
C THR A 82 9.38 -4.40 15.75
N ASP A 83 10.49 -4.18 16.45
CA ASP A 83 10.48 -3.98 17.90
C ASP A 83 9.80 -2.67 18.31
N VAL A 84 10.02 -1.60 17.54
CA VAL A 84 9.37 -0.31 17.74
C VAL A 84 7.88 -0.42 17.42
N PHE A 85 7.53 -1.08 16.32
CA PHE A 85 6.15 -1.34 15.93
C PHE A 85 5.38 -2.14 16.98
N LEU A 86 5.97 -3.24 17.49
CA LEU A 86 5.33 -4.09 18.50
C LEU A 86 4.99 -3.31 19.77
N LYS A 87 5.88 -2.44 20.23
CA LYS A 87 5.63 -1.56 21.39
C LYS A 87 4.46 -0.61 21.14
N ASN A 88 4.41 0.02 19.96
CA ASN A 88 3.34 0.95 19.60
C ASN A 88 2.00 0.26 19.31
N SER A 89 2.04 -1.03 18.93
CA SER A 89 0.85 -1.83 18.59
C SER A 89 0.12 -2.44 19.81
N GLN A 90 0.74 -2.49 20.99
CA GLN A 90 0.10 -3.05 22.20
C GLN A 90 -1.31 -2.51 22.49
N PRO A 91 -1.58 -1.19 22.49
CA PRO A 91 -2.93 -0.67 22.71
C PRO A 91 -3.93 -1.08 21.62
N LEU A 92 -3.47 -1.26 20.37
CA LEU A 92 -4.30 -1.75 19.27
C LEU A 92 -4.64 -3.24 19.44
N ILE A 93 -3.66 -4.05 19.86
CA ILE A 93 -3.85 -5.47 20.16
C ILE A 93 -4.87 -5.64 21.30
N GLU A 94 -4.76 -4.86 22.37
CA GLU A 94 -5.72 -4.89 23.47
C GLU A 94 -7.14 -4.52 23.03
N LYS A 95 -7.28 -3.45 22.24
CA LYS A 95 -8.57 -3.01 21.68
C LYS A 95 -9.19 -4.05 20.73
N PHE A 96 -8.36 -4.74 19.97
CA PHE A 96 -8.80 -5.85 19.12
C PHE A 96 -9.31 -7.04 19.96
N VAL A 97 -8.56 -7.44 21.00
CA VAL A 97 -8.94 -8.53 21.91
C VAL A 97 -10.23 -8.20 22.68
N LYS A 98 -10.39 -6.93 23.12
CA LYS A 98 -11.59 -6.41 23.79
C LYS A 98 -12.83 -6.32 22.88
N LYS A 99 -12.72 -6.70 21.61
CA LYS A 99 -13.77 -6.68 20.58
C LYS A 99 -14.27 -5.27 20.20
N GLU A 100 -13.50 -4.23 20.50
CA GLU A 100 -13.87 -2.85 20.16
C GLU A 100 -13.59 -2.54 18.68
N TYR A 101 -12.60 -3.23 18.07
CA TYR A 101 -12.16 -3.03 16.69
C TYR A 101 -11.92 -4.37 15.96
N GLY A 102 -12.03 -4.37 14.62
CA GLY A 102 -11.44 -5.42 13.77
C GLY A 102 -12.22 -6.72 13.54
N ARG A 103 -13.45 -6.89 14.07
CA ARG A 103 -14.25 -8.12 13.83
C ARG A 103 -15.15 -8.09 12.60
N HIS A 104 -15.43 -6.92 12.06
CA HIS A 104 -16.35 -6.71 10.92
C HIS A 104 -15.64 -6.11 9.70
N GLY A 105 -14.30 -6.15 9.65
CA GLY A 105 -13.51 -5.53 8.56
C GLY A 105 -13.58 -4.00 8.52
N VAL A 106 -14.17 -3.37 9.54
CA VAL A 106 -14.21 -1.90 9.69
C VAL A 106 -13.15 -1.51 10.71
N PHE A 107 -12.07 -0.93 10.22
CA PHE A 107 -11.12 -0.20 11.03
C PHE A 107 -11.63 1.23 11.16
N LYS A 108 -12.00 1.64 12.38
CA LYS A 108 -12.26 3.03 12.70
C LYS A 108 -10.93 3.61 13.13
N ASN A 109 -10.25 4.35 12.27
CA ASN A 109 -9.04 5.07 12.67
C ASN A 109 -9.47 6.23 13.60
N PRO A 110 -9.10 6.23 14.90
CA PRO A 110 -9.51 7.27 15.84
C PRO A 110 -8.87 8.65 15.54
N PHE A 111 -7.86 8.70 14.66
CA PHE A 111 -7.19 9.93 14.24
C PHE A 111 -7.69 10.47 12.89
N TYR A 112 -8.55 9.72 12.19
CA TYR A 112 -9.15 10.18 10.94
C TYR A 112 -10.49 10.87 11.24
N VAL A 113 -10.45 12.19 11.37
CA VAL A 113 -11.65 13.02 11.25
C VAL A 113 -12.11 12.95 9.78
N ASP A 114 -13.40 12.72 9.57
CA ASP A 114 -14.07 12.77 8.26
C ASP A 114 -14.05 14.22 7.71
N ASN A 115 -12.87 14.81 7.52
CA ASN A 115 -12.72 16.11 6.90
C ASN A 115 -12.61 15.91 5.38
N LEU A 116 -13.71 15.48 4.77
CA LEU A 116 -13.93 15.56 3.32
C LEU A 116 -14.39 16.97 2.88
N ASP A 117 -14.31 17.96 3.77
CA ASP A 117 -14.68 19.36 3.51
C ASP A 117 -13.93 20.00 2.32
N PHE A 118 -12.80 19.42 1.89
CA PHE A 118 -12.07 19.88 0.70
C PHE A 118 -12.77 19.55 -0.64
N LEU A 119 -13.78 18.68 -0.65
CA LEU A 119 -14.58 18.38 -1.85
C LEU A 119 -15.84 19.26 -1.99
N HIS A 120 -16.08 20.15 -1.02
CA HIS A 120 -17.23 21.04 -0.99
C HIS A 120 -16.89 22.52 -1.30
N SER A 121 -15.71 22.80 -1.84
CA SER A 121 -15.34 24.16 -2.31
C SER A 121 -15.53 24.37 -3.80
#